data_AF-A0A435FDR8-F1
#
_entry.id   AF-A0A435FDR8-F1
#
_cell.length_a   1.000
_cell.length_b   1.000
_cell.length_c   1.000
_cell.angle_alpha   90.00
_cell.angle_beta   90.00
_cell.angle_gamma   90.00
#
_symmetry.space_group_name_H-M   'P 1'
#
loop_
_entity.id
_entity.type
_entity.pdbx_description
1 polymer ?
#
loop_
_entity_poly.entity_id
_entity_poly.type
_entity_poly.pdbx_seq_one_letter_code
_entity_poly.pdbx_strand_id
1 'polypeptide(L)'
;EKPLLKILGLTAPGSMITPSAPAGAPVETPAPAAPPIVIDRTAPMLLSDPALDGGSELLGAAPPAKANPDLPGEKLVVEGKAPIASPGRADDFSWPPKAAAATDTTTAINR
;
A
#
# COMPACT_ATOMS: atom_id res chain seq x y z
N GLU A 1 55.71 25.28 20.78
CA GLU A 1 54.68 25.17 19.71
C GLU A 1 53.55 26.15 20.00
N LYS A 2 52.94 26.76 18.97
CA LYS A 2 51.80 27.68 19.17
C LYS A 2 50.49 26.86 19.08
N PRO A 3 49.54 27.04 20.00
CA PRO A 3 48.33 26.21 20.03
C PRO A 3 47.45 26.45 18.80
N LEU A 4 47.04 25.36 18.15
CA LEU A 4 46.35 25.31 16.85
C LEU A 4 45.07 26.19 16.83
N LEU A 5 44.29 26.17 17.90
CA LEU A 5 43.07 26.99 18.05
C LEU A 5 43.36 28.50 17.98
N LYS A 6 44.51 28.94 18.50
CA LYS A 6 44.91 30.36 18.50
C LYS A 6 45.40 30.82 17.13
N ILE A 7 45.93 29.89 16.31
CA ILE A 7 46.32 30.15 14.92
C ILE A 7 45.09 30.26 14.03
N LEU A 8 44.08 29.43 14.29
CA LEU A 8 42.82 29.42 13.54
C LEU A 8 41.80 30.47 14.00
N GLY A 9 42.12 31.29 15.02
CA GLY A 9 41.20 32.29 15.57
C GLY A 9 39.93 31.69 16.20
N LEU A 10 39.96 30.42 16.57
CA LEU A 10 38.82 29.69 17.13
C LEU A 10 38.87 29.73 18.67
N THR A 11 37.73 29.98 19.30
CA THR A 11 37.60 29.93 20.76
C THR A 11 37.62 28.47 21.24
N ALA A 12 38.15 28.24 22.45
CA ALA A 12 38.16 26.91 23.03
C ALA A 12 36.73 26.43 23.32
N PRO A 13 36.40 25.15 23.05
CA PRO A 13 35.10 24.59 23.39
C PRO A 13 34.87 24.70 24.91
N GLY A 14 33.77 25.34 25.30
CA GLY A 14 33.42 25.67 26.69
C GLY A 14 33.68 27.12 27.10
N SER A 15 34.26 27.95 26.23
CA SER A 15 34.40 29.39 26.49
C SER A 15 33.06 30.11 26.32
N MET A 16 32.45 30.57 27.42
CA MET A 16 31.29 31.45 27.35
C MET A 16 31.72 32.83 26.83
N ILE A 17 31.21 33.21 25.67
CA ILE A 17 31.36 34.56 25.12
C ILE A 17 30.22 35.38 25.71
N THR A 18 30.49 36.20 26.73
CA THR A 18 29.53 37.23 27.12
C THR A 18 29.56 38.32 26.07
N PRO A 19 28.46 38.65 25.37
CA PRO A 19 28.44 39.79 24.48
C PRO A 19 28.67 41.05 25.32
N SER A 20 29.85 41.65 25.20
CA SER A 20 30.14 42.94 25.83
C SER A 20 29.71 44.04 24.89
N ALA A 21 28.71 44.83 25.28
CA ALA A 21 28.38 46.06 24.58
C ALA A 21 29.57 47.05 24.66
N PRO A 22 29.81 47.89 23.64
CA PRO A 22 30.81 48.95 23.70
C PRO A 22 30.48 49.94 24.82
N ALA A 23 31.52 50.44 25.50
CA ALA A 23 31.36 51.36 26.63
C ALA A 23 30.55 52.60 26.23
N GLY A 24 29.43 52.83 26.93
CA GLY A 24 28.52 53.96 26.71
C GLY A 24 27.24 53.65 25.94
N ALA A 25 27.08 52.43 25.40
CA ALA A 25 25.80 52.00 24.82
C ALA A 25 24.85 51.49 25.92
N PRO A 26 23.54 51.80 25.88
CA PRO A 26 22.58 51.20 26.78
C PRO A 26 22.53 49.69 26.52
N VAL A 27 22.68 48.89 27.59
CA VAL A 27 22.47 47.45 27.53
C VAL A 27 20.96 47.23 27.42
N GLU A 28 20.50 46.86 26.23
CA GLU A 28 19.12 46.45 26.03
C GLU A 28 18.90 45.15 26.81
N THR A 29 17.91 45.15 27.70
CA THR A 29 17.53 43.92 28.42
C THR A 29 16.98 42.94 27.40
N PRO A 30 17.53 41.72 27.29
CA PRO A 30 17.00 40.72 26.37
C PRO A 30 15.50 40.53 26.66
N ALA A 31 14.68 40.65 25.63
CA ALA A 31 13.26 40.37 25.75
C ALA A 31 13.08 38.95 26.34
N PRO A 32 12.08 38.74 27.21
CA PRO A 32 11.78 37.42 27.74
C PRO A 32 11.63 36.42 26.59
N ALA A 33 12.24 35.24 26.74
CA ALA A 33 12.08 34.18 25.75
C ALA A 33 10.59 33.91 25.55
N ALA A 34 10.14 33.95 24.29
CA ALA A 34 8.76 33.65 23.96
C ALA A 34 8.41 32.24 24.47
N PRO A 35 7.20 32.04 25.01
CA PRO A 35 6.78 30.72 25.46
C PRO A 35 6.78 29.74 24.30
N PRO A 36 7.11 28.46 24.54
CA PRO A 36 7.10 27.44 23.50
C PRO A 36 5.69 27.34 22.91
N ILE A 37 5.63 27.36 21.58
CA ILE A 37 4.38 27.21 20.83
C ILE A 37 3.89 25.77 21.00
N VAL A 38 2.67 25.59 21.49
CA VAL A 38 2.03 24.28 21.54
C VAL A 38 1.59 23.91 20.12
N ILE A 39 2.25 22.91 19.53
CA ILE A 39 1.90 22.42 18.20
C ILE A 39 0.94 21.24 18.38
N ASP A 40 -0.34 21.47 18.10
CA ASP A 40 -1.34 20.40 18.01
C ASP A 40 -1.19 19.70 16.65
N ARG A 41 -0.52 18.56 16.63
CA ARG A 41 -0.37 17.74 15.42
C ARG A 41 -1.44 16.67 15.40
N THR A 42 -2.09 16.54 14.24
CA THR A 42 -2.94 15.38 13.96
C THR A 42 -2.12 14.09 14.09
N ALA A 43 -2.73 13.06 14.65
CA ALA A 43 -2.10 11.74 14.75
C ALA A 43 -1.77 11.19 13.34
N PRO A 44 -0.66 10.45 13.18
CA PRO A 44 -0.31 9.87 11.89
C PRO A 44 -1.39 8.88 11.45
N MET A 45 -1.85 9.03 10.20
CA MET A 45 -2.76 8.07 9.57
C MET A 45 -1.95 6.90 9.01
N LEU A 46 -2.46 5.68 9.18
CA LEU A 46 -1.84 4.49 8.60
C LEU A 46 -2.05 4.53 7.07
N LEU A 47 -0.95 4.48 6.31
CA LEU A 47 -1.01 4.59 4.85
C LEU A 47 -1.72 3.40 4.17
N SER A 48 -1.84 2.29 4.88
CA SER A 48 -2.49 1.06 4.42
C SER A 48 -3.86 0.82 5.06
N ASP A 49 -4.48 1.86 5.65
CA ASP A 49 -5.84 1.74 6.17
C ASP A 49 -6.85 1.54 5.03
N PRO A 50 -7.50 0.36 4.92
CA PRO A 50 -8.45 0.10 3.84
C PRO A 50 -9.61 1.10 3.84
N ALA A 51 -10.01 1.64 5.00
CA ALA A 51 -11.09 2.63 5.05
C ALA A 51 -10.70 3.96 4.38
N LEU A 52 -9.40 4.26 4.28
CA LEU A 52 -8.86 5.49 3.70
C LEU A 52 -8.30 5.30 2.29
N ASP A 53 -7.96 4.06 1.90
CA ASP A 53 -7.43 3.69 0.58
C ASP A 53 -8.50 3.12 -0.38
N GLY A 54 -9.79 3.31 -0.06
CA GLY A 54 -10.91 2.82 -0.90
C GLY A 54 -11.30 1.37 -0.67
N GLY A 55 -10.62 0.64 0.21
CA GLY A 55 -11.06 -0.65 0.73
C GLY A 55 -11.22 -1.72 -0.36
N SER A 56 -12.47 -2.13 -0.59
CA SER A 56 -12.83 -3.07 -1.67
C SER A 56 -13.07 -2.41 -3.03
N GLU A 57 -13.09 -1.07 -3.07
CA GLU A 57 -13.41 -0.28 -4.26
C GLU A 57 -12.15 0.39 -4.80
N LEU A 58 -11.87 0.18 -6.09
CA LEU A 58 -10.69 0.74 -6.73
C LEU A 58 -10.95 2.20 -7.14
N LEU A 59 -10.31 3.17 -6.48
CA LEU A 59 -10.36 4.59 -6.83
C LEU A 59 -11.79 5.17 -6.94
N GLY A 60 -12.72 4.69 -6.10
CA GLY A 60 -14.13 5.11 -6.14
C GLY A 60 -14.94 4.52 -7.29
N ALA A 61 -14.44 3.46 -7.94
CA ALA A 61 -15.21 2.72 -8.93
C ALA A 61 -16.33 1.93 -8.25
N ALA A 62 -17.55 2.05 -8.80
CA ALA A 62 -18.66 1.21 -8.37
C ALA A 62 -18.34 -0.28 -8.63
N PRO A 63 -18.80 -1.20 -7.77
CA PRO A 63 -18.65 -2.63 -7.99
C PRO A 63 -19.21 -3.03 -9.36
N PRO A 64 -18.51 -3.88 -10.13
CA PRO A 64 -19.02 -4.36 -11.41
C PRO A 64 -20.32 -5.14 -11.18
N ALA A 65 -21.24 -5.04 -12.15
CA ALA A 65 -22.46 -5.85 -12.13
C ALA A 65 -22.11 -7.34 -12.08
N LYS A 66 -22.94 -8.13 -11.38
CA LYS A 66 -22.77 -9.58 -11.34
C LYS A 66 -22.79 -10.13 -12.78
N ALA A 67 -21.74 -10.87 -13.13
CA ALA A 67 -21.65 -11.51 -14.43
C ALA A 67 -22.77 -12.57 -14.58
N ASN A 68 -23.21 -12.80 -15.81
CA ASN A 68 -24.16 -13.85 -16.12
C ASN A 68 -23.46 -15.22 -15.90
N PRO A 69 -23.94 -16.07 -14.97
CA PRO A 69 -23.31 -17.35 -14.66
C PRO A 69 -23.27 -18.32 -15.86
N ASP A 70 -24.13 -18.13 -16.85
CA ASP A 70 -24.17 -18.99 -18.05
C ASP A 70 -23.07 -18.68 -19.06
N LEU A 71 -22.29 -17.62 -18.85
CA LEU A 71 -21.16 -17.30 -19.74
C LEU A 71 -20.07 -18.37 -19.61
N PRO A 72 -19.43 -18.79 -20.72
CA PRO A 72 -18.38 -19.80 -20.69
C PRO A 72 -17.24 -19.50 -19.69
N GLY A 73 -16.87 -18.23 -19.54
CA GLY A 73 -15.86 -17.79 -18.57
C GLY A 73 -16.30 -17.97 -17.12
N GLU A 74 -17.55 -17.60 -16.80
CA GLU A 74 -18.10 -17.78 -15.45
C GLU A 74 -18.28 -19.25 -15.10
N LYS A 75 -18.71 -20.10 -16.05
CA LYS A 75 -18.77 -21.56 -15.84
C LYS A 75 -17.40 -22.17 -15.60
N LEU A 76 -16.36 -21.66 -16.24
CA LEU A 76 -14.98 -22.08 -15.98
C LEU A 76 -14.54 -21.66 -14.57
N VAL A 77 -14.83 -20.42 -14.15
CA VAL A 77 -14.46 -19.90 -12.82
C VAL A 77 -15.23 -20.58 -11.68
N VAL A 78 -16.52 -20.82 -11.86
CA VAL A 78 -17.42 -21.33 -10.81
C VAL A 78 -17.45 -22.86 -10.77
N GLU A 79 -17.59 -23.52 -11.92
CA GLU A 79 -17.73 -24.99 -11.99
C GLU A 79 -16.42 -25.71 -12.35
N GLY A 80 -15.37 -24.97 -12.75
CA GLY A 80 -14.14 -25.55 -13.27
C GLY A 80 -14.30 -26.22 -14.65
N LYS A 81 -15.41 -25.98 -15.35
CA LYS A 81 -15.70 -26.61 -16.64
C LYS A 81 -15.23 -25.73 -17.78
N ALA A 82 -14.17 -26.17 -18.46
CA ALA A 82 -13.75 -25.56 -19.71
C ALA A 82 -14.75 -25.87 -20.85
N PRO A 83 -14.87 -24.97 -21.84
CA PRO A 83 -15.58 -25.27 -23.07
C PRO A 83 -14.99 -26.49 -23.78
N ILE A 84 -15.82 -27.17 -24.59
CA ILE A 84 -15.36 -28.28 -25.43
C ILE A 84 -14.24 -27.79 -26.36
N ALA A 85 -13.14 -28.54 -26.40
CA ALA A 85 -12.02 -28.25 -27.27
C ALA A 85 -12.42 -28.28 -28.75
N SER A 86 -11.88 -27.36 -29.54
CA SER A 86 -12.03 -27.43 -31.00
C SER A 86 -11.43 -28.74 -31.53
N PRO A 87 -12.11 -29.46 -32.44
CA PRO A 87 -11.55 -30.68 -33.02
C PRO A 87 -10.19 -30.42 -33.68
N GLY A 88 -9.24 -31.36 -33.53
CA GLY A 88 -7.93 -31.31 -34.19
C GLY A 88 -6.86 -30.47 -33.48
N ARG A 89 -7.12 -30.04 -32.24
CA ARG A 89 -6.12 -29.39 -31.39
C ARG A 89 -4.96 -30.33 -31.05
N ALA A 90 -3.73 -29.82 -31.14
CA ALA A 90 -2.51 -30.61 -30.86
C ALA A 90 -2.38 -31.03 -29.38
N ASP A 91 -3.04 -30.31 -28.48
CA ASP A 91 -3.12 -30.59 -27.03
C ASP A 91 -4.29 -31.49 -26.63
N ASP A 92 -5.10 -31.96 -27.59
CA ASP A 92 -6.19 -32.90 -27.32
C ASP A 92 -5.68 -34.36 -27.34
N PHE A 93 -5.36 -34.87 -26.15
CA PHE A 93 -4.90 -36.24 -25.94
C PHE A 93 -6.06 -37.24 -25.72
N SER A 94 -7.31 -36.89 -26.03
CA SER A 94 -8.46 -37.78 -25.82
C SER A 94 -8.54 -38.96 -26.80
N TRP A 95 -7.42 -39.37 -27.39
CA TRP A 95 -7.31 -40.50 -28.32
C TRP A 95 -6.94 -41.79 -27.57
N PRO A 96 -7.56 -42.95 -27.88
CA PRO A 96 -8.61 -43.17 -28.87
C PRO A 96 -9.97 -42.58 -28.46
N PRO A 97 -10.85 -42.25 -29.43
CA PRO A 97 -12.15 -41.64 -29.14
C PRO A 97 -12.92 -42.52 -28.16
N LYS A 98 -13.27 -41.94 -27.01
CA LYS A 98 -14.14 -42.60 -26.03
C LYS A 98 -15.50 -42.77 -26.69
N ALA A 99 -15.94 -44.01 -26.89
CA ALA A 99 -17.29 -44.29 -27.37
C ALA A 99 -18.30 -43.55 -26.49
N ALA A 100 -19.29 -42.92 -27.11
CA ALA A 100 -20.34 -42.21 -26.40
C ALA A 100 -20.94 -43.13 -25.32
N ALA A 101 -20.79 -42.75 -24.06
CA ALA A 101 -21.41 -43.48 -22.97
C ALA A 101 -22.93 -43.39 -23.18
N ALA A 102 -23.56 -44.52 -23.48
CA ALA A 102 -25.00 -44.61 -23.49
C ALA A 102 -25.49 -44.19 -22.10
N THR A 103 -26.45 -43.27 -22.07
CA THR A 103 -27.14 -42.90 -20.84
C THR A 103 -27.92 -44.12 -20.34
N ASP A 104 -27.39 -44.79 -19.33
CA ASP A 104 -28.11 -45.84 -18.61
C ASP A 104 -29.33 -45.22 -17.93
N THR A 105 -30.48 -45.28 -18.61
CA THR A 105 -31.77 -44.95 -18.01
C THR A 105 -32.15 -46.11 -17.10
N THR A 106 -31.75 -46.03 -15.83
CA THR A 106 -32.20 -46.99 -14.82
C THR A 106 -33.67 -46.69 -14.49
N THR A 107 -34.59 -47.49 -15.06
CA THR A 107 -36.00 -47.46 -14.69
C THR A 107 -36.16 -48.22 -13.38
N ALA A 108 -36.37 -47.49 -12.28
CA ALA A 108 -36.75 -48.10 -11.00
C ALA A 108 -38.19 -48.66 -11.12
N ILE A 109 -38.32 -49.98 -11.04
CA ILE A 109 -39.61 -50.67 -10.91
C ILE A 109 -39.98 -50.68 -9.43
N ASN A 110 -40.96 -49.86 -9.03
CA ASN A 110 -41.59 -50.00 -7.71
C ASN A 110 -42.64 -51.11 -7.78
N ARG A 111 -42.57 -52.02 -6.79
CA ARG A 111 -43.47 -53.17 -6.62
C ARG A 111 -44.60 -52.82 -5.66
#